data_AF-A0A6L8CNF3-F1
#
_entry.id   AF-A0A6L8CNF3-F1
#
_cell.length_a   1.000
_cell.length_b   1.000
_cell.length_c   1.000
_cell.angle_alpha   90.00
_cell.angle_beta   90.00
_cell.angle_gamma   90.00
#
_symmetry.space_group_name_H-M   'P 1'
#
loop_
_entity.id
_entity.type
_entity.pdbx_description
1 polymer ?
#
loop_
_entity_poly.entity_id
_entity_poly.type
_entity_poly.pdbx_seq_one_letter_code
_entity_poly.pdbx_strand_id
1 'polypeptide(L)'
;MYAVVKTGGKQYRVAVGDRLRVDRLDSKAGASVALGEVLMVADGDQVSVGTPALDTSVTATVVSHGKADKIKVFKMRRRKNYRRTQGHRQDFTEVEITSIGDAGKPKKSRSGKKAKAADADSVAPAPEPDSAVSDESNSGKDETPDS
;
A
#
# COMPACT_ATOMS: atom_id res chain seq x y z
N MET A 1 0.77 -27.77 -9.83
CA MET A 1 1.46 -26.82 -8.94
C MET A 1 0.49 -26.07 -8.05
N TYR A 2 0.80 -25.90 -6.76
CA TYR A 2 0.20 -24.93 -5.84
C TYR A 2 1.24 -24.47 -4.82
N ALA A 3 1.00 -23.35 -4.12
CA ALA A 3 1.86 -22.84 -3.06
C ALA A 3 1.08 -22.50 -1.78
N VAL A 4 1.80 -22.32 -0.68
CA VAL A 4 1.31 -21.70 0.56
C VAL A 4 2.05 -20.39 0.78
N VAL A 5 1.31 -19.29 0.76
CA VAL A 5 1.83 -17.91 0.84
C VAL A 5 1.36 -17.26 2.13
N LYS A 6 2.29 -16.56 2.81
CA LYS A 6 2.04 -15.80 4.02
C LYS A 6 1.93 -14.31 3.68
N THR A 7 0.76 -13.73 3.93
CA THR A 7 0.47 -12.29 3.74
C THR A 7 -0.60 -11.82 4.72
N GLY A 8 -0.56 -10.57 5.16
CA GLY A 8 -1.48 -10.06 6.20
C GLY A 8 -1.40 -10.80 7.55
N GLY A 9 -0.26 -11.44 7.84
CA GLY A 9 -0.10 -12.33 9.00
C GLY A 9 -0.83 -13.68 8.91
N LYS A 10 -1.52 -13.96 7.80
CA LYS A 10 -2.27 -15.19 7.53
C LYS A 10 -1.55 -16.03 6.49
N GLN A 11 -1.86 -17.33 6.44
CA GLN A 11 -1.38 -18.24 5.40
C GLN A 11 -2.53 -18.62 4.47
N TYR A 12 -2.25 -18.70 3.18
CA TYR A 12 -3.22 -19.03 2.14
C TYR A 12 -2.64 -20.06 1.17
N ARG A 13 -3.43 -21.09 0.84
CA ARG A 13 -3.13 -21.99 -0.28
C ARG A 13 -3.58 -21.32 -1.58
N VAL A 14 -2.73 -21.35 -2.60
CA VAL A 14 -2.97 -20.71 -3.90
C VAL A 14 -2.48 -21.57 -5.06
N ALA A 15 -3.26 -21.64 -6.13
CA ALA A 15 -2.90 -22.12 -7.46
C ALA A 15 -2.94 -20.95 -8.48
N VAL A 16 -2.40 -21.17 -9.68
CA VAL A 16 -2.48 -20.17 -10.76
C VAL A 16 -3.93 -20.06 -11.26
N GLY A 17 -4.43 -18.83 -11.41
CA GLY A 17 -5.83 -18.54 -11.73
C GLY A 17 -6.76 -18.36 -10.53
N ASP A 18 -6.31 -18.69 -9.31
CA ASP A 18 -7.13 -18.47 -8.10
C ASP A 18 -7.36 -16.97 -7.84
N ARG A 19 -8.58 -16.63 -7.37
CA ARG A 19 -8.89 -15.31 -6.82
C ARG A 19 -8.94 -15.35 -5.30
N LEU A 20 -8.18 -14.45 -4.67
CA LEU A 20 -8.04 -14.39 -3.23
C LEU A 20 -8.30 -12.97 -2.69
N ARG A 21 -9.00 -12.88 -1.55
CA ARG A 21 -9.13 -11.64 -0.77
C ARG A 21 -8.07 -11.63 0.34
N VAL A 22 -7.12 -10.72 0.19
CA VAL A 22 -6.04 -10.46 1.14
C VAL A 22 -6.29 -9.13 1.87
N ASP A 23 -5.59 -8.91 2.98
CA ASP A 23 -5.61 -7.60 3.65
C ASP A 23 -5.13 -6.49 2.70
N ARG A 24 -5.50 -5.24 2.99
CA ARG A 24 -5.31 -4.12 2.06
C ARG A 24 -3.84 -3.93 1.67
N LEU A 25 -3.61 -3.82 0.36
CA LEU A 25 -2.31 -3.54 -0.27
C LEU A 25 -2.31 -2.15 -0.92
N ASP A 26 -1.18 -1.45 -0.81
CA ASP A 26 -0.95 -0.09 -1.35
C ASP A 26 -0.51 -0.10 -2.83
N SER A 27 -1.11 -0.99 -3.62
CA SER A 27 -0.94 -1.09 -5.07
C SER A 27 -2.22 -0.64 -5.78
N LYS A 28 -2.12 -0.23 -7.05
CA LYS A 28 -3.30 0.17 -7.85
C LYS A 28 -3.99 -1.09 -8.42
N ALA A 29 -5.29 -0.99 -8.70
CA ALA A 29 -5.98 -2.00 -9.52
C ALA A 29 -5.31 -2.13 -10.90
N GLY A 30 -5.22 -3.35 -11.42
CA GLY A 30 -4.46 -3.71 -12.62
C GLY A 30 -2.94 -3.85 -12.42
N ALA A 31 -2.38 -3.50 -11.26
CA ALA A 31 -0.96 -3.67 -10.99
C ALA A 31 -0.59 -5.13 -10.70
N SER A 32 0.57 -5.56 -11.19
CA SER A 32 1.20 -6.83 -10.82
C SER A 32 2.03 -6.66 -9.55
N VAL A 33 1.89 -7.58 -8.60
CA VAL A 33 2.45 -7.51 -7.24
C VAL A 33 3.01 -8.89 -6.86
N ALA A 34 4.19 -8.91 -6.23
CA ALA A 34 4.72 -10.11 -5.60
C ALA A 34 4.09 -10.31 -4.21
N LEU A 35 3.49 -11.48 -3.97
CA LEU A 35 2.76 -11.76 -2.73
C LEU A 35 3.67 -12.37 -1.65
N GLY A 36 4.06 -11.54 -0.68
CA GLY A 36 4.48 -11.98 0.66
C GLY A 36 5.67 -12.95 0.72
N GLU A 37 5.63 -13.84 1.72
CA GLU A 37 6.62 -14.91 1.89
C GLU A 37 6.03 -16.24 1.41
N VAL A 38 6.75 -17.00 0.59
CA VAL A 38 6.35 -18.35 0.18
C VAL A 38 6.89 -19.36 1.18
N LEU A 39 6.01 -20.14 1.81
CA LEU A 39 6.38 -21.12 2.85
C LEU A 39 6.53 -22.54 2.29
N MET A 40 5.74 -22.87 1.26
CA MET A 40 5.73 -24.18 0.63
C MET A 40 5.34 -24.05 -0.84
N VAL A 41 5.94 -24.87 -1.71
CA VAL A 41 5.51 -25.08 -3.10
C VAL A 41 5.39 -26.59 -3.33
N ALA A 42 4.30 -27.01 -3.95
CA ALA A 42 4.04 -28.41 -4.28
C ALA A 42 3.67 -28.54 -5.76
N ASP A 43 4.37 -29.42 -6.49
CA ASP A 43 4.05 -29.75 -7.87
C ASP A 43 4.04 -31.26 -8.09
N GLY A 44 2.83 -31.80 -8.32
CA GLY A 44 2.58 -33.24 -8.23
C GLY A 44 3.03 -33.79 -6.88
N ASP A 45 3.90 -34.80 -6.93
CA ASP A 45 4.48 -35.47 -5.77
C ASP A 45 5.70 -34.73 -5.18
N GLN A 46 6.23 -33.71 -5.87
CA GLN A 46 7.39 -32.94 -5.39
C GLN A 46 6.92 -31.79 -4.50
N VAL A 47 7.30 -31.83 -3.21
CA VAL A 47 6.96 -30.79 -2.23
C VAL A 47 8.23 -30.16 -1.66
N SER A 48 8.41 -28.87 -1.92
CA SER A 48 9.45 -28.03 -1.33
C SER A 48 8.86 -27.26 -0.14
N VAL A 49 9.49 -27.39 1.03
CA VAL A 49 9.10 -26.70 2.28
C VAL A 49 10.24 -25.77 2.70
N GLY A 50 9.92 -24.52 3.04
CA GLY A 50 10.90 -23.51 3.45
C GLY A 50 11.31 -23.57 4.91
N THR A 51 12.51 -23.07 5.20
CA THR A 51 13.08 -23.00 6.56
C THR A 51 13.68 -21.61 6.83
N PRO A 52 12.86 -20.59 7.19
CA PRO A 52 11.40 -20.62 7.42
C PRO A 52 10.55 -20.31 6.18
N ALA A 53 11.18 -19.94 5.06
CA ALA A 53 10.54 -19.59 3.78
C ALA A 53 11.41 -20.08 2.61
N LEU A 54 10.88 -20.00 1.39
CA LEU A 54 11.56 -20.36 0.15
C LEU A 54 11.96 -19.09 -0.62
N ASP A 55 13.12 -19.12 -1.30
CA ASP A 55 13.55 -18.09 -2.25
C ASP A 55 12.75 -18.21 -3.56
N THR A 56 11.45 -17.93 -3.49
CA THR A 56 10.51 -18.07 -4.60
C THR A 56 9.46 -16.96 -4.53
N SER A 57 9.09 -16.39 -5.67
CA SER A 57 7.98 -15.45 -5.78
C SER A 57 6.67 -16.13 -6.18
N VAL A 58 5.57 -15.63 -5.65
CA VAL A 58 4.23 -15.78 -6.23
C VAL A 58 3.82 -14.40 -6.74
N THR A 59 3.43 -14.33 -8.01
CA THR A 59 3.00 -13.08 -8.66
C THR A 59 1.49 -13.09 -8.78
N ALA A 60 0.86 -11.93 -8.54
CA ALA A 60 -0.58 -11.76 -8.65
C ALA A 60 -0.93 -10.37 -9.20
N THR A 61 -2.02 -10.29 -9.96
CA THR A 61 -2.59 -9.03 -10.42
C THR A 61 -3.66 -8.56 -9.44
N VAL A 62 -3.64 -7.28 -9.07
CA VAL A 62 -4.72 -6.68 -8.27
C VAL A 62 -5.95 -6.52 -9.14
N VAL A 63 -7.02 -7.25 -8.84
CA VAL A 63 -8.31 -7.15 -9.54
C VAL A 63 -9.07 -5.91 -9.05
N SER A 64 -9.19 -5.74 -7.73
CA SER A 64 -9.91 -4.60 -7.13
C SER A 64 -9.53 -4.39 -5.66
N HIS A 65 -10.05 -3.31 -5.07
CA HIS A 65 -10.08 -3.13 -3.62
C HIS A 65 -11.53 -2.96 -3.17
N GLY A 66 -11.85 -3.53 -2.00
CA GLY A 66 -13.21 -3.51 -1.47
C GLY A 66 -13.26 -3.26 0.03
N LYS A 67 -14.49 -3.17 0.54
CA LYS A 67 -14.78 -3.19 1.98
C LYS A 67 -15.67 -4.39 2.28
N ALA A 68 -15.22 -5.25 3.19
CA ALA A 68 -15.93 -6.45 3.62
C ALA A 68 -17.28 -6.11 4.28
N ASP A 69 -18.11 -7.12 4.52
CA ASP A 69 -19.45 -6.94 5.07
C ASP A 69 -19.48 -6.25 6.44
N LYS A 70 -20.59 -5.55 6.72
CA LYS A 70 -20.71 -4.71 7.92
C LYS A 70 -20.92 -5.57 9.16
N ILE A 71 -19.83 -5.89 9.84
CA ILE A 71 -19.83 -6.54 11.15
C ILE A 71 -20.45 -5.57 12.16
N LYS A 72 -21.61 -5.94 12.73
CA LYS A 72 -22.32 -5.14 13.75
C LYS A 72 -21.80 -5.50 15.14
N VAL A 73 -20.93 -4.67 15.70
CA VAL A 73 -20.41 -4.82 17.06
C VAL A 73 -21.43 -4.21 18.04
N PHE A 74 -22.15 -5.07 18.78
CA PHE A 74 -23.09 -4.64 19.81
C PHE A 74 -22.49 -4.82 21.20
N LYS A 75 -22.48 -3.75 22.00
CA LYS A 75 -22.02 -3.76 23.41
C LYS A 75 -23.18 -3.32 24.31
N MET A 76 -23.56 -4.15 25.27
CA MET A 76 -24.62 -3.87 26.25
C MET A 76 -24.18 -4.25 27.66
N ARG A 77 -24.59 -3.48 28.68
CA ARG A 77 -24.48 -3.84 30.09
C ARG A 77 -25.86 -3.83 30.76
N ARG A 78 -26.33 -5.00 31.20
CA ARG A 78 -27.65 -5.21 31.84
C ARG A 78 -27.83 -4.26 33.04
N ARG A 79 -29.01 -3.64 33.18
CA ARG A 79 -29.38 -2.70 34.27
C ARG A 79 -28.43 -1.49 34.46
N LYS A 80 -27.66 -1.10 33.44
CA LYS A 80 -26.76 0.09 33.48
C LYS A 80 -27.04 1.12 32.38
N ASN A 81 -28.18 1.00 31.68
CA ASN A 81 -28.61 1.80 30.53
C ASN A 81 -27.59 1.96 29.38
N TYR A 82 -26.48 1.23 29.45
CA TYR A 82 -25.44 1.22 28.44
C TYR A 82 -25.78 0.21 27.34
N ARG A 83 -26.10 0.75 26.16
CA ARG A 83 -26.12 0.05 24.87
C ARG A 83 -25.35 0.89 23.86
N ARG A 84 -24.45 0.29 23.10
CA ARG A 84 -23.72 0.92 21.99
C ARG A 84 -23.63 -0.08 20.84
N THR A 85 -24.13 0.33 19.67
CA THR A 85 -23.99 -0.40 18.41
C THR A 85 -22.97 0.34 17.56
N GLN A 86 -21.99 -0.36 17.02
CA GLN A 86 -21.04 0.17 16.04
C GLN A 86 -20.91 -0.79 14.85
N GLY A 87 -20.57 -0.25 13.68
CA GLY A 87 -20.29 -1.05 12.49
C GLY A 87 -18.80 -1.03 12.19
N HIS A 88 -18.20 -2.20 12.00
CA HIS A 88 -16.90 -2.33 11.33
C HIS A 88 -17.10 -2.81 9.89
N ARG A 89 -16.23 -2.38 8.99
CA ARG A 89 -16.00 -3.01 7.68
C ARG A 89 -14.48 -3.07 7.50
N GLN A 90 -13.95 -4.25 7.20
CA GLN A 90 -12.52 -4.42 6.93
C GLN A 90 -12.21 -4.11 5.47
N ASP A 91 -11.18 -3.32 5.21
CA ASP A 91 -10.72 -3.05 3.85
C ASP A 91 -9.85 -4.20 3.34
N PHE A 92 -10.07 -4.63 2.10
CA PHE A 92 -9.37 -5.76 1.48
C PHE A 92 -8.92 -5.42 0.05
N THR A 93 -7.95 -6.19 -0.45
CA THR A 93 -7.59 -6.24 -1.87
C THR A 93 -7.99 -7.61 -2.43
N GLU A 94 -8.64 -7.65 -3.58
CA GLU A 94 -8.89 -8.89 -4.33
C GLU A 94 -7.79 -9.04 -5.39
N VAL A 95 -7.08 -10.17 -5.36
CA VAL A 95 -5.94 -10.47 -6.25
C VAL A 95 -6.19 -11.77 -7.01
N GLU A 96 -5.68 -11.85 -8.23
CA GLU A 96 -5.71 -13.05 -9.08
C GLU A 96 -4.28 -13.54 -9.31
N ILE A 97 -4.02 -14.82 -9.02
CA ILE A 97 -2.67 -15.40 -9.02
C ILE A 97 -2.21 -15.67 -10.44
N THR A 98 -1.14 -15.01 -10.90
CA THR A 98 -0.65 -15.11 -12.29
C THR A 98 0.51 -16.09 -12.45
N SER A 99 1.37 -16.24 -11.43
CA SER A 99 2.46 -17.23 -11.47
C SER A 99 2.92 -17.66 -10.08
N ILE A 100 3.46 -18.88 -10.02
CA ILE A 100 4.14 -19.46 -8.86
C ILE A 100 5.49 -19.95 -9.37
N GLY A 101 6.60 -19.45 -8.82
CA GLY A 101 7.94 -19.83 -9.28
C GLY A 101 8.69 -18.73 -10.02
N ASP A 102 9.87 -19.10 -10.53
CA ASP A 102 10.91 -18.15 -10.94
C ASP A 102 10.73 -17.57 -12.36
N ALA A 103 9.53 -17.02 -12.62
CA ALA A 103 9.14 -16.38 -13.87
C ALA A 103 9.17 -14.83 -13.81
N GLY A 104 9.75 -14.24 -12.75
CA GLY A 104 9.70 -12.80 -12.55
C GLY A 104 10.56 -12.29 -11.39
N LYS A 105 11.89 -12.27 -11.54
CA LYS A 105 12.78 -11.50 -10.66
C LYS A 105 12.80 -10.03 -11.10
N PRO A 106 12.15 -9.09 -10.40
CA PRO A 106 12.48 -7.67 -10.59
C PRO A 106 13.94 -7.49 -10.17
N LYS A 107 14.80 -7.08 -11.13
CA LYS A 107 16.21 -6.83 -10.86
C LYS A 107 16.31 -5.76 -9.77
N LYS A 108 16.85 -6.11 -8.59
CA LYS A 108 17.22 -5.12 -7.55
C LYS A 108 18.03 -4.03 -8.24
N SER A 109 17.52 -2.80 -8.22
CA SER A 109 18.26 -1.64 -8.66
C SER A 109 19.51 -1.53 -7.79
N ARG A 110 20.69 -1.71 -8.42
CA ARG A 110 21.96 -1.42 -7.76
C ARG A 110 22.03 0.08 -7.58
N SER A 111 21.61 0.58 -6.42
CA SER A 111 21.73 2.00 -6.09
C SER A 111 23.21 2.39 -6.19
N GLY A 112 23.49 3.36 -7.05
CA GLY A 112 24.86 3.83 -7.28
C GLY A 112 25.47 4.30 -5.97
N LYS A 113 26.68 3.82 -5.67
CA LYS A 113 27.50 4.23 -4.52
C LYS A 113 27.72 5.76 -4.59
N LYS A 114 26.88 6.53 -3.90
CA LYS A 114 26.97 8.00 -3.87
C LYS A 114 28.22 8.42 -3.11
N ALA A 115 29.31 8.61 -3.83
CA ALA A 115 30.54 9.18 -3.30
C ALA A 115 30.30 10.62 -2.81
N LYS A 116 31.09 11.04 -1.82
CA LYS A 116 31.01 12.34 -1.16
C LYS A 116 32.18 13.22 -1.61
N ALA A 117 31.86 14.40 -2.14
CA ALA A 117 32.78 15.53 -2.27
C ALA A 117 31.97 16.83 -2.22
N ALA A 118 32.58 17.86 -1.65
CA ALA A 118 32.23 19.28 -1.80
C ALA A 118 33.45 19.96 -2.49
N ASP A 119 33.59 21.27 -2.75
CA ASP A 119 33.07 22.48 -2.09
C ASP A 119 33.00 23.68 -3.08
N ALA A 120 32.39 24.78 -2.61
CA ALA A 120 32.69 26.20 -2.89
C ALA A 120 32.42 26.89 -4.26
N ASP A 121 31.65 27.99 -4.15
CA ASP A 121 31.77 29.34 -4.74
C ASP A 121 31.78 29.65 -6.25
N SER A 122 30.80 30.48 -6.65
CA SER A 122 31.04 31.81 -7.26
C SER A 122 29.77 32.70 -7.16
N VAL A 123 29.92 34.02 -7.18
CA VAL A 123 28.88 35.01 -6.79
C VAL A 123 28.46 35.91 -7.98
N ALA A 124 27.25 36.48 -7.88
CA ALA A 124 26.54 37.31 -8.87
C ALA A 124 27.23 38.66 -9.22
N PRO A 125 26.69 39.42 -10.19
CA PRO A 125 25.61 40.39 -9.84
C PRO A 125 24.46 40.50 -10.87
N ALA A 126 23.42 41.27 -10.52
CA ALA A 126 22.25 41.60 -11.35
C ALA A 126 22.47 42.84 -12.26
N PRO A 127 21.47 43.22 -13.08
CA PRO A 127 20.84 44.51 -12.80
C PRO A 127 19.31 44.59 -13.00
N GLU A 128 18.72 45.46 -12.19
CA GLU A 128 17.44 46.20 -12.35
C GLU A 128 17.78 47.70 -12.02
N PRO A 129 16.91 48.72 -12.22
CA PRO A 129 15.46 48.67 -12.43
C PRO A 129 14.93 49.59 -13.57
N ASP A 130 13.60 49.64 -13.70
CA ASP A 130 12.85 50.82 -14.19
C ASP A 130 11.58 51.00 -13.33
N SER A 131 11.06 52.22 -13.14
CA SER A 131 10.13 52.51 -12.02
C SER A 131 9.01 53.55 -12.25
N ALA A 132 7.79 53.19 -11.84
CA ALA A 132 6.59 54.01 -11.57
C ALA A 132 5.54 53.08 -10.90
N VAL A 133 4.85 53.31 -9.76
CA VAL A 133 4.44 54.51 -9.00
C VAL A 133 3.42 55.37 -9.76
N SER A 134 2.17 55.60 -9.31
CA SER A 134 1.32 54.97 -8.27
C SER A 134 -0.17 55.25 -8.66
N ASP A 135 -1.25 55.02 -7.91
CA ASP A 135 -1.50 54.62 -6.50
C ASP A 135 -2.70 53.63 -6.44
N GLU A 136 -3.73 53.57 -5.57
CA GLU A 136 -4.20 54.35 -4.42
C GLU A 136 -4.95 53.43 -3.41
N SER A 137 -5.47 53.98 -2.30
CA SER A 137 -6.09 53.23 -1.20
C SER A 137 -7.61 53.00 -1.31
N ASN A 138 -8.12 51.91 -0.71
CA ASN A 138 -9.37 51.97 0.07
C ASN A 138 -9.36 50.96 1.25
N SER A 139 -10.14 51.25 2.29
CA SER A 139 -10.19 50.53 3.56
C SER A 139 -11.60 50.00 3.89
N GLY A 140 -11.67 49.03 4.81
CA GLY A 140 -12.88 48.26 5.14
C GLY A 140 -12.55 46.76 5.03
N LYS A 141 -12.35 45.99 6.11
CA LYS A 141 -12.82 46.10 7.50
C LYS A 141 -14.34 46.09 7.63
N ASP A 142 -14.89 44.88 7.70
CA ASP A 142 -15.94 44.54 8.66
C ASP A 142 -15.59 43.19 9.31
N GLU A 143 -15.84 43.08 10.61
CA GLU A 143 -15.57 41.90 11.44
C GLU A 143 -16.90 41.36 12.01
N THR A 144 -16.85 40.13 12.54
CA THR A 144 -17.83 39.53 13.49
C THR A 144 -19.14 38.93 12.91
N PRO A 145 -19.83 38.03 13.64
CA PRO A 145 -19.24 36.81 14.23
C PRO A 145 -20.13 35.55 14.06
N ASP A 146 -19.74 34.48 14.77
CA ASP A 146 -20.40 33.19 14.95
C ASP A 146 -21.83 33.26 15.54
N SER A 147 -22.74 32.37 15.11
CA SER A 147 -24.10 32.20 15.66
C SER A 147 -24.74 30.84 15.31
#